data_AF-A0A2M8B6F8-F1
#
_entry.id   AF-A0A2M8B6F8-F1
#
_cell.length_a   1.000
_cell.length_b   1.000
_cell.length_c   1.000
_cell.angle_alpha   90.00
_cell.angle_beta   90.00
_cell.angle_gamma   90.00
#
_symmetry.space_group_name_H-M   'P 1'
#
loop_
_entity.id
_entity.type
_entity.pdbx_description
1 polymer ?
#
loop_
_entity_poly.entity_id
_entity_poly.type
_entity_poly.pdbx_seq_one_letter_code
_entity_poly.pdbx_strand_id
1 'polypeptide(L)'
;MTGELVWQTKEVPLAMLVAARMSKMAAIGLPPAAAKPFAELSEALVAWWPKCARPPGELYATEYAACLDAANQFEATAKMQLASTGATLQMAGLLSWFPRASLPTVGFRAMEEKDFLEWLRSTAKKGGLPLPQLEARLKSLHGHRKSWEDLIARTNRMHWGHTGQWSALSTRVRDLAKLADLGAKKTWISIEGQRALQLELDGVKRTTMLNAEELAALESVVPTLV
;
A
#
# COMPACT_ATOMS: atom_id res chain seq x y z
N MET A 1 -33.92 7.71 -21.66
CA MET A 1 -33.54 6.47 -20.96
C MET A 1 -32.15 6.08 -21.45
N THR A 2 -31.11 6.45 -20.72
CA THR A 2 -29.73 6.06 -21.03
C THR A 2 -29.26 5.27 -19.82
N GLY A 3 -29.18 3.94 -20.02
CA GLY A 3 -28.98 2.98 -18.95
C GLY A 3 -27.81 3.35 -18.05
N GLU A 4 -28.11 3.47 -16.76
CA GLU A 4 -27.13 3.37 -15.69
C GLU A 4 -26.33 2.10 -15.93
N LEU A 5 -25.12 2.27 -16.46
CA LEU A 5 -24.17 1.18 -16.62
C LEU A 5 -23.82 0.71 -15.22
N VAL A 6 -24.34 -0.46 -14.92
CA VAL A 6 -24.16 -1.26 -13.72
C VAL A 6 -22.66 -1.50 -13.51
N TRP A 7 -21.99 -0.65 -12.73
CA TRP A 7 -20.62 -0.90 -12.27
C TRP A 7 -20.65 -1.87 -11.09
N GLN A 8 -21.14 -3.08 -11.32
CA GLN A 8 -21.02 -4.22 -10.40
C GLN A 8 -19.79 -5.02 -10.77
N THR A 9 -18.63 -4.51 -10.44
CA THR A 9 -17.47 -5.36 -10.22
C THR A 9 -17.40 -5.58 -8.69
N LYS A 10 -17.67 -6.80 -8.26
CA LYS A 10 -17.83 -7.17 -6.83
C LYS A 10 -16.49 -7.36 -6.11
N GLU A 11 -15.38 -7.13 -6.79
CA GLU A 11 -14.05 -7.38 -6.26
C GLU A 11 -13.45 -6.08 -5.72
N VAL A 12 -12.63 -6.18 -4.67
CA VAL A 12 -12.00 -5.00 -4.07
C VAL A 12 -10.86 -4.54 -4.97
N PRO A 13 -10.69 -3.23 -5.28
CA PRO A 13 -9.58 -2.73 -6.09
C PRO A 13 -8.26 -2.75 -5.29
N LEU A 14 -7.77 -3.94 -4.98
CA LEU A 14 -6.54 -4.17 -4.20
C LEU A 14 -5.32 -3.50 -4.85
N ALA A 15 -5.28 -3.47 -6.18
CA ALA A 15 -4.31 -2.75 -6.98
C ALA A 15 -4.20 -1.26 -6.57
N MET A 16 -5.35 -0.57 -6.51
CA MET A 16 -5.45 0.83 -6.09
C MET A 16 -4.98 1.00 -4.64
N LEU A 17 -5.43 0.11 -3.74
CA LEU A 17 -5.06 0.15 -2.33
C LEU A 17 -3.55 -0.04 -2.10
N VAL A 18 -2.93 -0.97 -2.82
CA VAL A 18 -1.48 -1.25 -2.71
C VAL A 18 -0.67 -0.11 -3.31
N ALA A 19 -1.05 0.39 -4.49
CA ALA A 19 -0.41 1.54 -5.11
C ALA A 19 -0.47 2.78 -4.21
N ALA A 20 -1.59 3.00 -3.52
CA ALA A 20 -1.75 4.08 -2.54
C ALA A 20 -0.74 3.98 -1.40
N ARG A 21 -0.53 2.78 -0.84
CA ARG A 21 0.47 2.60 0.22
C ARG A 21 1.90 2.79 -0.26
N MET A 22 2.23 2.26 -1.43
CA MET A 22 3.55 2.47 -2.02
C MET A 22 3.82 3.95 -2.31
N SER A 23 2.83 4.69 -2.82
CA SER A 23 2.96 6.13 -3.09
C SER A 23 3.16 6.92 -1.80
N LYS A 24 2.33 6.71 -0.77
CA LYS A 24 2.51 7.33 0.55
C LYS A 24 3.88 7.03 1.15
N MET A 25 4.36 5.80 1.01
CA MET A 25 5.68 5.42 1.51
C MET A 25 6.84 6.06 0.74
N ALA A 26 6.75 6.12 -0.59
CA ALA A 26 7.76 6.80 -1.40
C ALA A 26 7.84 8.31 -1.09
N ALA A 27 6.70 8.91 -0.69
CA ALA A 27 6.64 10.29 -0.24
C ALA A 27 7.28 10.51 1.15
N ILE A 28 7.61 9.46 1.92
CA ILE A 28 8.27 9.58 3.22
C ILE A 28 9.68 10.16 3.05
N GLY A 29 9.88 11.32 3.67
CA GLY A 29 11.13 12.08 3.60
C GLY A 29 11.23 13.02 2.40
N LEU A 30 10.15 13.22 1.64
CA LEU A 30 9.99 14.43 0.83
C LEU A 30 9.61 15.62 1.74
N PRO A 31 9.86 16.87 1.32
CA PRO A 31 9.33 18.05 2.00
C PRO A 31 7.80 17.95 2.19
N PRO A 32 7.20 18.44 3.29
CA PRO A 32 5.77 18.32 3.53
C PRO A 32 4.89 18.83 2.39
N ALA A 33 5.27 19.94 1.75
CA ALA A 33 4.57 20.52 0.60
C ALA A 33 4.60 19.59 -0.64
N ALA A 34 5.67 18.81 -0.81
CA ALA A 34 5.79 17.82 -1.88
C ALA A 34 5.08 16.50 -1.54
N ALA A 35 5.09 16.09 -0.27
CA ALA A 35 4.50 14.83 0.17
C ALA A 35 2.96 14.87 0.26
N LYS A 36 2.40 16.04 0.62
CA LYS A 36 0.98 16.22 0.89
C LYS A 36 0.06 15.79 -0.26
N PRO A 37 0.30 16.19 -1.54
CA PRO A 37 -0.57 15.79 -2.64
C PRO A 37 -0.70 14.27 -2.83
N PHE A 38 0.40 13.52 -2.64
CA PHE A 38 0.39 12.06 -2.75
C PHE A 38 -0.45 11.40 -1.65
N ALA A 39 -0.42 11.97 -0.44
CA ALA A 39 -1.24 11.51 0.67
C ALA A 39 -2.73 11.78 0.43
N GLU A 40 -3.06 12.98 -0.08
CA GLU A 40 -4.42 13.41 -0.40
C GLU A 40 -5.03 12.55 -1.52
N LEU A 41 -4.30 12.30 -2.61
CA LEU A 41 -4.76 11.40 -3.67
C LEU A 41 -5.09 10.00 -3.12
N SER A 42 -4.19 9.47 -2.28
CA SER A 42 -4.38 8.16 -1.67
C SER A 42 -5.59 8.10 -0.75
N GLU A 43 -5.88 9.18 -0.01
CA GLU A 43 -7.05 9.27 0.86
C GLU A 43 -8.34 9.43 0.07
N ALA A 44 -8.33 10.27 -0.95
CA ALA A 44 -9.47 10.49 -1.84
C ALA A 44 -9.88 9.19 -2.52
N LEU A 45 -8.92 8.39 -3.02
CA LEU A 45 -9.18 7.10 -3.65
C LEU A 45 -9.65 6.03 -2.67
N VAL A 46 -9.08 6.00 -1.46
CA VAL A 46 -9.52 5.07 -0.41
C VAL A 46 -10.95 5.39 0.05
N ALA A 47 -11.30 6.67 0.16
CA ALA A 47 -12.64 7.12 0.53
C ALA A 47 -13.65 7.00 -0.63
N TRP A 48 -13.17 7.09 -1.87
CA TRP A 48 -13.99 6.90 -3.06
C TRP A 48 -14.61 5.52 -3.08
N TRP A 49 -13.84 4.44 -2.86
CA TRP A 49 -14.41 3.09 -2.71
C TRP A 49 -14.94 2.86 -1.28
N PRO A 50 -16.03 2.09 -1.07
CA PRO A 50 -16.91 1.47 -2.06
C PRO A 50 -18.04 2.39 -2.55
N LYS A 51 -18.09 3.64 -2.06
CA LYS A 51 -19.24 4.53 -2.28
C LYS A 51 -19.31 5.08 -3.71
N CYS A 52 -18.18 5.12 -4.41
CA CYS A 52 -17.95 5.72 -5.71
C CYS A 52 -18.53 7.13 -5.83
N ALA A 53 -18.48 7.91 -4.74
CA ALA A 53 -19.27 9.13 -4.57
C ALA A 53 -18.85 10.31 -5.46
N ARG A 54 -17.63 10.28 -6.01
CA ARG A 54 -17.10 11.31 -6.91
C ARG A 54 -16.77 10.69 -8.28
N PRO A 55 -17.02 11.40 -9.39
CA PRO A 55 -16.52 10.99 -10.70
C PRO A 55 -14.98 10.89 -10.71
N PRO A 56 -14.38 9.84 -11.31
CA PRO A 56 -12.93 9.73 -11.48
C PRO A 56 -12.25 10.94 -12.13
N GLY A 57 -12.97 11.64 -13.04
CA GLY A 57 -12.50 12.88 -13.67
C GLY A 57 -12.21 14.01 -12.69
N GLU A 58 -12.96 14.10 -11.58
CA GLU A 58 -12.68 15.09 -10.54
C GLU A 58 -11.42 14.73 -9.76
N LEU A 59 -11.24 13.45 -9.42
CA LEU A 59 -10.03 12.97 -8.74
C LEU A 59 -8.77 13.22 -9.58
N TYR A 60 -8.91 13.09 -10.90
CA TYR A 60 -7.87 13.43 -11.85
C TYR A 60 -7.54 14.94 -11.83
N ALA A 61 -8.56 15.79 -12.00
CA ALA A 61 -8.38 17.23 -12.13
C ALA A 61 -7.97 17.94 -10.84
N THR A 62 -8.10 17.27 -9.69
CA THR A 62 -7.78 17.84 -8.38
C THR A 62 -6.57 17.13 -7.75
N GLU A 63 -6.76 15.98 -7.10
CA GLU A 63 -5.69 15.36 -6.32
C GLU A 63 -4.54 14.81 -7.20
N TYR A 64 -4.84 14.24 -8.37
CA TYR A 64 -3.78 13.74 -9.26
C TYR A 64 -3.00 14.88 -9.92
N ALA A 65 -3.67 15.93 -10.40
CA ALA A 65 -3.02 17.12 -10.94
C ALA A 65 -2.06 17.76 -9.92
N ALA A 66 -2.47 17.86 -8.65
CA ALA A 66 -1.61 18.36 -7.58
C ALA A 66 -0.35 17.49 -7.35
N CYS A 67 -0.43 16.16 -7.57
CA CYS A 67 0.73 15.29 -7.53
C CYS A 67 1.72 15.58 -8.66
N LEU A 68 1.21 15.85 -9.87
CA LEU A 68 2.05 16.20 -11.03
C LEU A 68 2.70 17.57 -10.84
N ASP A 69 1.96 18.55 -10.34
CA ASP A 69 2.47 19.89 -10.04
C ASP A 69 3.58 19.82 -8.98
N ALA A 70 3.39 19.05 -7.91
CA ALA A 70 4.45 18.81 -6.93
C ALA A 70 5.67 18.11 -7.55
N ALA A 71 5.47 17.14 -8.43
CA ALA A 71 6.58 16.47 -9.10
C ALA A 71 7.37 17.41 -10.04
N ASN A 72 6.71 18.42 -10.61
CA ASN A 72 7.33 19.41 -11.50
C ASN A 72 8.00 20.56 -10.75
N GLN A 73 7.45 20.98 -9.60
CA GLN A 73 7.95 22.11 -8.81
C GLN A 73 9.17 21.77 -7.97
N PHE A 74 9.28 20.52 -7.51
CA PHE A 74 10.40 20.06 -6.69
C PHE A 74 11.42 19.32 -7.56
N GLU A 75 12.71 19.40 -7.20
CA GLU A 75 13.78 18.73 -7.93
C GLU A 75 13.49 17.23 -8.08
N ALA A 76 13.73 16.69 -9.29
CA ALA A 76 13.46 15.29 -9.63
C ALA A 76 14.41 14.34 -8.88
N THR A 77 14.12 14.09 -7.61
CA THR A 77 14.81 13.08 -6.80
C THR A 77 14.29 11.68 -7.12
N ALA A 78 15.09 10.64 -6.84
CA ALA A 78 14.65 9.25 -6.97
C ALA A 78 13.37 8.95 -6.16
N LYS A 79 13.20 9.59 -4.99
CA LYS A 79 11.99 9.47 -4.16
C LYS A 79 10.77 10.12 -4.79
N MET A 80 10.92 11.32 -5.36
CA MET A 80 9.84 12.00 -6.07
C MET A 80 9.35 11.16 -7.26
N GLN A 81 10.28 10.63 -8.06
CA GLN A 81 9.94 9.75 -9.19
C GLN A 81 9.16 8.51 -8.76
N LEU A 82 9.53 7.90 -7.61
CA LEU A 82 8.79 6.78 -7.03
C LEU A 82 7.39 7.19 -6.56
N ALA A 83 7.26 8.34 -5.91
CA ALA A 83 5.96 8.86 -5.45
C ALA A 83 5.02 9.12 -6.63
N SER A 84 5.49 9.78 -7.68
CA SER A 84 4.74 10.02 -8.93
C SER A 84 4.39 8.74 -9.66
N THR A 85 5.29 7.75 -9.69
CA THR A 85 4.98 6.43 -10.25
C THR A 85 3.84 5.77 -9.47
N GLY A 86 3.86 5.87 -8.13
CA GLY A 86 2.79 5.38 -7.28
C GLY A 86 1.44 6.08 -7.52
N ALA A 87 1.44 7.41 -7.71
CA ALA A 87 0.23 8.16 -8.06
C ALA A 87 -0.36 7.71 -9.41
N THR A 88 0.49 7.47 -10.42
CA THR A 88 0.02 6.99 -11.73
C THR A 88 -0.52 5.56 -11.64
N LEU A 89 0.11 4.69 -10.85
CA LEU A 89 -0.41 3.34 -10.58
C LEU A 89 -1.79 3.39 -9.90
N GLN A 90 -1.98 4.31 -8.95
CA GLN A 90 -3.28 4.50 -8.29
C GLN A 90 -4.38 4.89 -9.28
N MET A 91 -4.12 5.85 -10.16
CA MET A 91 -5.07 6.26 -11.20
C MET A 91 -5.29 5.17 -12.26
N ALA A 92 -4.27 4.38 -12.59
CA ALA A 92 -4.42 3.21 -13.45
C ALA A 92 -5.31 2.14 -12.81
N GLY A 93 -5.17 1.92 -11.50
CA GLY A 93 -6.04 1.03 -10.72
C GLY A 93 -7.48 1.53 -10.64
N LEU A 94 -7.71 2.85 -10.63
CA LEU A 94 -9.06 3.42 -10.74
C LEU A 94 -9.68 3.17 -12.13
N LEU A 95 -8.88 3.27 -13.19
CA LEU A 95 -9.36 3.14 -14.57
C LEU A 95 -9.62 1.71 -15.05
N SER A 96 -9.16 0.68 -14.35
CA SER A 96 -9.67 -0.68 -14.61
C SER A 96 -11.16 -0.83 -14.22
N TRP A 97 -11.74 0.18 -13.54
CA TRP A 97 -13.11 0.19 -13.04
C TRP A 97 -13.98 1.29 -13.65
N PHE A 98 -13.44 2.13 -14.55
CA PHE A 98 -14.16 3.23 -15.19
C PHE A 98 -13.77 3.43 -16.66
N PRO A 99 -14.69 3.82 -17.56
CA PRO A 99 -14.35 4.02 -18.97
C PRO A 99 -13.34 5.14 -19.15
N ARG A 100 -12.24 4.85 -19.86
CA ARG A 100 -11.15 5.79 -20.14
C ARG A 100 -11.58 7.09 -20.83
N ALA A 101 -12.73 7.10 -21.50
CA ALA A 101 -13.22 8.23 -22.29
C ALA A 101 -13.52 9.50 -21.46
N SER A 102 -13.56 9.40 -20.13
CA SER A 102 -13.88 10.52 -19.24
C SER A 102 -12.66 11.20 -18.60
N LEU A 103 -11.44 10.72 -18.84
CA LEU A 103 -10.22 11.33 -18.31
C LEU A 103 -9.40 12.03 -19.41
N PRO A 104 -8.69 13.12 -19.10
CA PRO A 104 -7.72 13.72 -20.01
C PRO A 104 -6.66 12.68 -20.44
N THR A 105 -6.33 12.65 -21.73
CA THR A 105 -5.31 11.74 -22.29
C THR A 105 -3.87 12.16 -21.97
N VAL A 106 -3.67 13.42 -21.58
CA VAL A 106 -2.35 14.02 -21.34
C VAL A 106 -1.84 13.65 -19.96
N GLY A 107 -0.66 13.02 -19.85
CA GLY A 107 -0.04 12.65 -18.57
C GLY A 107 -0.49 11.30 -18.00
N PHE A 108 -1.49 10.66 -18.60
CA PHE A 108 -2.02 9.38 -18.18
C PHE A 108 -1.59 8.25 -19.12
N ARG A 109 -0.87 7.24 -18.61
CA ARG A 109 -0.53 6.04 -19.38
C ARG A 109 -1.64 4.99 -19.22
N ALA A 110 -2.38 4.75 -20.30
CA ALA A 110 -3.27 3.59 -20.41
C ALA A 110 -2.51 2.30 -20.06
N MET A 111 -3.10 1.50 -19.17
CA MET A 111 -2.49 0.27 -18.68
C MET A 111 -3.50 -0.88 -18.63
N GLU A 112 -3.11 -2.04 -19.14
CA GLU A 112 -3.84 -3.29 -18.94
C GLU A 112 -3.47 -3.93 -17.60
N GLU A 113 -4.25 -4.88 -17.11
CA GLU A 113 -3.99 -5.52 -15.80
C GLU A 113 -2.61 -6.19 -15.73
N LYS A 114 -2.19 -6.85 -16.81
CA LYS A 114 -0.85 -7.48 -16.89
C LYS A 114 0.26 -6.45 -16.78
N ASP A 115 0.16 -5.37 -17.55
CA ASP A 115 1.09 -4.24 -17.50
C ASP A 115 1.11 -3.58 -16.12
N PHE A 116 -0.05 -3.51 -15.45
CA PHE A 116 -0.17 -2.98 -14.09
C PHE A 116 0.60 -3.83 -13.09
N LEU A 117 0.44 -5.15 -13.13
CA LEU A 117 1.17 -6.05 -12.23
C LEU A 117 2.68 -6.01 -12.50
N GLU A 118 3.10 -5.95 -13.77
CA GLU A 118 4.51 -5.77 -14.13
C GLU A 118 5.05 -4.42 -13.64
N TRP A 119 4.27 -3.35 -13.76
CA TRP A 119 4.67 -2.03 -13.30
C TRP A 119 4.70 -1.92 -11.77
N LEU A 120 3.76 -2.56 -11.08
CA LEU A 120 3.74 -2.68 -9.62
C LEU A 120 4.99 -3.41 -9.13
N ARG A 121 5.33 -4.55 -9.74
CA ARG A 121 6.54 -5.33 -9.47
C ARG A 121 7.82 -4.52 -9.68
N SER A 122 7.88 -3.77 -10.79
CA SER A 122 9.01 -2.88 -11.11
C SER A 122 9.17 -1.77 -10.08
N THR A 123 8.07 -1.13 -9.69
CA THR A 123 8.05 -0.08 -8.66
C THR A 123 8.47 -0.62 -7.30
N ALA A 124 7.99 -1.80 -6.92
CA ALA A 124 8.38 -2.48 -5.68
C ALA A 124 9.89 -2.74 -5.64
N LYS A 125 10.45 -3.25 -6.74
CA LYS A 125 11.90 -3.48 -6.86
C LYS A 125 12.70 -2.19 -6.69
N LYS A 126 12.27 -1.09 -7.33
CA LYS A 126 12.93 0.23 -7.17
C LYS A 126 12.81 0.78 -5.74
N GLY A 127 11.70 0.50 -5.06
CA GLY A 127 11.49 0.84 -3.64
C GLY A 127 12.21 -0.09 -2.65
N GLY A 128 12.96 -1.09 -3.13
CA GLY A 128 13.69 -2.03 -2.28
C GLY A 128 12.83 -3.10 -1.63
N LEU A 129 11.61 -3.32 -2.12
CA LEU A 129 10.70 -4.38 -1.66
C LEU A 129 10.93 -5.68 -2.47
N PRO A 130 11.29 -6.81 -1.82
CA PRO A 130 11.46 -8.08 -2.52
C PRO A 130 10.16 -8.62 -3.13
N LEU A 131 10.24 -9.15 -4.35
CA LEU A 131 9.09 -9.70 -5.08
C LEU A 131 8.30 -10.78 -4.32
N PRO A 132 8.96 -11.76 -3.64
CA PRO A 132 8.24 -12.77 -2.87
C PRO A 132 7.40 -12.18 -1.72
N GLN A 133 7.85 -11.06 -1.12
CA GLN A 133 7.07 -10.38 -0.07
C GLN A 133 5.86 -9.65 -0.67
N LEU A 134 6.05 -8.95 -1.80
CA LEU A 134 4.94 -8.34 -2.54
C LEU A 134 3.86 -9.38 -2.88
N GLU A 135 4.25 -10.52 -3.45
CA GLU A 135 3.32 -11.59 -3.84
C GLU A 135 2.62 -12.22 -2.63
N ALA A 136 3.35 -12.45 -1.53
CA ALA A 136 2.77 -12.96 -0.29
C ALA A 136 1.72 -11.99 0.29
N ARG A 137 1.97 -10.67 0.24
CA ARG A 137 1.00 -9.65 0.69
C ARG A 137 -0.21 -9.57 -0.22
N LEU A 138 -0.04 -9.58 -1.54
CA LEU A 138 -1.15 -9.59 -2.50
C LEU A 138 -2.04 -10.82 -2.29
N LYS A 139 -1.44 -12.02 -2.17
CA LYS A 139 -2.16 -13.26 -1.89
C LYS A 139 -2.94 -13.18 -0.57
N SER A 140 -2.30 -12.63 0.46
CA SER A 140 -2.86 -12.39 1.79
C SER A 140 -4.03 -11.41 1.79
N LEU A 141 -4.03 -10.38 0.93
CA LEU A 141 -5.15 -9.45 0.77
C LEU A 141 -6.30 -10.06 -0.05
N HIS A 142 -5.98 -10.88 -1.05
CA HIS A 142 -6.97 -11.51 -1.93
C HIS A 142 -7.70 -12.71 -1.29
N GLY A 143 -7.02 -13.47 -0.42
CA GLY A 143 -7.50 -14.76 0.07
C GLY A 143 -8.66 -14.75 1.08
N HIS A 144 -9.18 -13.59 1.49
CA HIS A 144 -10.15 -13.51 2.59
C HIS A 144 -11.29 -12.53 2.30
N ARG A 145 -12.54 -12.94 2.57
CA ARG A 145 -13.73 -12.06 2.54
C ARG A 145 -13.63 -11.01 3.65
N LYS A 146 -12.90 -9.94 3.40
CA LYS A 146 -12.68 -8.83 4.32
C LYS A 146 -13.51 -7.62 3.92
N SER A 147 -13.95 -6.85 4.90
CA SER A 147 -14.52 -5.53 4.64
C SER A 147 -13.46 -4.62 4.02
N TRP A 148 -13.88 -3.58 3.30
CA TRP A 148 -12.96 -2.58 2.77
C TRP A 148 -12.13 -1.92 3.89
N GLU A 149 -12.76 -1.61 5.01
CA GLU A 149 -12.12 -1.05 6.20
C GLU A 149 -11.03 -1.98 6.76
N ASP A 150 -11.30 -3.29 6.82
CA ASP A 150 -10.30 -4.28 7.25
C ASP A 150 -9.12 -4.37 6.28
N LEU A 151 -9.39 -4.29 4.97
CA LEU A 151 -8.35 -4.27 3.94
C LEU A 151 -7.50 -3.01 4.05
N ILE A 152 -8.10 -1.83 4.22
CA ILE A 152 -7.38 -0.57 4.48
C ILE A 152 -6.50 -0.72 5.72
N ALA A 153 -7.08 -1.18 6.83
CA ALA A 153 -6.38 -1.32 8.11
C ALA A 153 -5.24 -2.36 8.02
N ARG A 154 -5.42 -3.46 7.28
CA ARG A 154 -4.38 -4.46 7.07
C ARG A 154 -3.25 -3.92 6.20
N THR A 155 -3.57 -3.32 5.06
CA THR A 155 -2.58 -2.76 4.14
C THR A 155 -1.81 -1.61 4.79
N ASN A 156 -2.42 -0.86 5.73
CA ASN A 156 -1.77 0.12 6.61
C ASN A 156 -0.68 -0.47 7.50
N ARG A 157 -0.84 -1.71 7.98
CA ARG A 157 0.13 -2.37 8.87
C ARG A 157 1.27 -3.05 8.12
N MET A 158 1.06 -3.40 6.85
CA MET A 158 2.08 -3.97 5.97
C MET A 158 3.17 -2.93 5.65
N HIS A 159 4.42 -3.37 5.49
CA HIS A 159 5.56 -2.49 5.22
C HIS A 159 5.94 -2.44 3.73
N TRP A 160 5.55 -1.40 3.00
CA TRP A 160 5.70 -1.29 1.53
C TRP A 160 7.01 -0.67 1.03
N GLY A 161 8.04 -0.59 1.88
CA GLY A 161 9.34 -0.01 1.55
C GLY A 161 10.48 -1.02 1.63
N HIS A 162 11.70 -0.48 1.73
CA HIS A 162 12.89 -1.29 1.91
C HIS A 162 12.78 -2.15 3.17
N THR A 163 12.95 -3.46 3.00
CA THR A 163 12.97 -4.42 4.12
C THR A 163 14.41 -4.89 4.30
N GLY A 164 14.90 -4.95 5.54
CA GLY A 164 16.16 -5.61 5.84
C GLY A 164 16.17 -7.09 5.44
N GLN A 165 17.34 -7.72 5.38
CA GLN A 165 17.46 -9.11 4.93
C GLN A 165 16.91 -10.10 5.97
N TRP A 166 15.85 -10.82 5.62
CA TRP A 166 15.24 -11.83 6.50
C TRP A 166 16.09 -13.10 6.68
N SER A 167 17.04 -13.34 5.78
CA SER A 167 17.95 -14.48 5.80
C SER A 167 18.82 -14.51 7.05
N ALA A 168 19.18 -13.34 7.60
CA ALA A 168 19.98 -13.20 8.81
C ALA A 168 19.18 -13.41 10.11
N LEU A 169 17.85 -13.42 10.04
CA LEU A 169 17.00 -13.62 11.23
C LEU A 169 16.96 -15.09 11.64
N SER A 170 16.89 -15.34 12.95
CA SER A 170 16.58 -16.67 13.49
C SER A 170 15.22 -17.15 12.99
N THR A 171 15.00 -18.47 12.91
CA THR A 171 13.73 -19.05 12.43
C THR A 171 12.53 -18.47 13.17
N ARG A 172 12.64 -18.31 14.48
CA ARG A 172 11.60 -17.73 15.35
C ARG A 172 11.30 -16.28 14.98
N VAL A 173 12.31 -15.41 14.90
CA VAL A 173 12.13 -13.98 14.57
C VAL A 173 11.63 -13.81 13.14
N ARG A 174 12.11 -14.63 12.21
CA ARG A 174 11.68 -14.64 10.80
C ARG A 174 10.20 -14.98 10.66
N ASP A 175 9.68 -15.92 11.45
CA ASP A 175 8.26 -16.27 11.44
C ASP A 175 7.37 -15.15 11.97
N LEU A 176 7.84 -14.41 12.97
CA LEU A 176 7.15 -13.23 13.48
C LEU A 176 7.20 -12.08 12.45
N ALA A 177 8.36 -11.88 11.81
CA ALA A 177 8.54 -10.91 10.74
C ALA A 177 7.57 -11.19 9.59
N LYS A 178 7.43 -12.45 9.16
CA LYS A 178 6.45 -12.88 8.16
C LYS A 178 5.03 -12.47 8.53
N LEU A 179 4.58 -12.74 9.76
CA LEU A 179 3.22 -12.38 10.19
C LEU A 179 3.02 -10.87 10.25
N ALA A 180 3.97 -10.14 10.85
CA ALA A 180 3.92 -8.69 10.96
C ALA A 180 3.91 -8.03 9.57
N ASP A 181 4.76 -8.50 8.66
CA ASP A 181 4.87 -8.05 7.27
C ASP A 181 3.56 -8.21 6.49
N LEU A 182 2.80 -9.27 6.77
CA LEU A 182 1.48 -9.53 6.20
C LEU A 182 0.35 -8.70 6.86
N GLY A 183 0.69 -7.73 7.70
CA GLY A 183 -0.24 -6.79 8.32
C GLY A 183 -1.00 -7.35 9.52
N ALA A 184 -0.36 -8.26 10.28
CA ALA A 184 -0.90 -8.74 11.56
C ALA A 184 -1.20 -7.57 12.51
N LYS A 185 -2.29 -7.68 13.28
CA LYS A 185 -2.54 -6.78 14.41
C LYS A 185 -1.48 -7.07 15.47
N LYS A 186 -0.81 -6.02 15.93
CA LYS A 186 0.20 -6.10 17.00
C LYS A 186 -0.41 -5.60 18.31
N THR A 187 -0.24 -6.37 19.37
CA THR A 187 -0.63 -5.98 20.73
C THR A 187 0.52 -6.32 21.67
N TRP A 188 0.92 -5.37 22.50
CA TRP A 188 1.85 -5.62 23.59
C TRP A 188 1.06 -5.99 24.84
N ILE A 189 1.36 -7.14 25.42
CA ILE A 189 0.70 -7.63 26.63
C ILE A 189 1.75 -7.95 27.71
N SER A 190 1.32 -8.01 28.97
CA SER A 190 2.14 -8.45 30.08
C SER A 190 1.82 -9.90 30.44
N ILE A 191 2.84 -10.74 30.53
CA ILE A 191 2.74 -12.14 31.00
C ILE A 191 3.76 -12.27 32.12
N GLU A 192 3.29 -12.52 33.35
CA GLU A 192 4.16 -12.70 34.52
C GLU A 192 5.16 -11.53 34.74
N GLY A 193 4.74 -10.30 34.41
CA GLY A 193 5.58 -9.11 34.52
C GLY A 193 6.54 -8.88 33.35
N GLN A 194 6.57 -9.77 32.36
CA GLN A 194 7.36 -9.64 31.14
C GLN A 194 6.52 -9.15 29.96
N ARG A 195 7.11 -8.29 29.12
CA ARG A 195 6.45 -7.74 27.93
C ARG A 195 6.47 -8.78 26.80
N ALA A 196 5.30 -9.20 26.34
CA ALA A 196 5.13 -10.12 25.24
C ALA A 196 4.46 -9.45 24.03
N LEU A 197 4.94 -9.79 22.83
CA LEU A 197 4.33 -9.40 21.57
C LEU A 197 3.28 -10.43 21.17
N GLN A 198 2.08 -9.95 20.89
CA GLN A 198 1.00 -10.72 20.31
C GLN A 198 0.75 -10.25 18.87
N LEU A 199 0.80 -11.19 17.93
CA LEU A 199 0.47 -10.99 16.52
C LEU A 199 -0.78 -11.79 16.17
N GLU A 200 -1.76 -11.12 15.57
CA GLU A 200 -3.01 -11.74 15.14
C GLU A 200 -3.27 -11.48 13.66
N LEU A 201 -3.49 -12.56 12.90
CA LEU A 201 -3.77 -12.51 11.47
C LEU A 201 -4.67 -13.66 11.05
N ASP A 202 -5.85 -13.33 10.51
CA ASP A 202 -6.79 -14.31 9.93
C ASP A 202 -7.12 -15.48 10.87
N GLY A 203 -7.36 -15.17 12.15
CA GLY A 203 -7.63 -16.16 13.21
C GLY A 203 -6.39 -16.86 13.77
N VAL A 204 -5.22 -16.72 13.14
CA VAL A 204 -3.94 -17.16 13.71
C VAL A 204 -3.48 -16.16 14.73
N LYS A 205 -3.27 -16.63 15.97
CA LYS A 205 -2.77 -15.82 17.08
C LYS A 205 -1.44 -16.40 17.56
N ARG A 206 -0.38 -15.60 17.52
CA ARG A 206 0.94 -15.96 18.07
C ARG A 206 1.32 -14.98 19.17
N THR A 207 1.68 -15.50 20.32
CA THR A 207 2.15 -14.71 21.47
C THR A 207 3.56 -15.15 21.82
N THR A 208 4.47 -14.21 22.02
CA THR A 208 5.89 -14.51 22.23
C THR A 208 6.55 -13.45 23.08
N MET A 209 7.42 -13.87 24.01
CA MET A 209 8.32 -12.97 24.73
C MET A 209 9.59 -12.80 23.90
N LEU A 210 9.95 -11.55 23.60
CA LEU A 210 11.16 -11.24 22.83
C LEU A 210 12.19 -10.64 23.77
N ASN A 211 13.43 -11.09 23.66
CA ASN A 211 14.55 -10.36 24.28
C ASN A 211 14.85 -9.08 23.46
N ALA A 212 15.74 -8.23 23.98
CA ALA A 212 16.06 -6.95 23.35
C ALA A 212 16.66 -7.10 21.93
N GLU A 213 17.48 -8.12 21.71
CA GLU A 213 18.11 -8.40 20.42
C GLU A 213 17.10 -8.88 19.37
N GLU A 214 16.20 -9.79 19.77
CA GLU A 214 15.13 -10.29 18.92
C GLU A 214 14.15 -9.17 18.53
N LEU A 215 13.86 -8.25 19.46
CA LEU A 215 13.02 -7.08 19.19
C LEU A 215 13.70 -6.14 18.20
N ALA A 216 14.95 -5.76 18.43
CA ALA A 216 15.70 -4.89 17.52
C ALA A 216 15.84 -5.49 16.11
N ALA A 217 16.12 -6.81 16.03
CA ALA A 217 16.19 -7.52 14.76
C ALA A 217 14.84 -7.50 14.03
N LEU A 218 13.73 -7.67 14.75
CA LEU A 218 12.39 -7.63 14.19
C LEU A 218 12.00 -6.22 13.72
N GLU A 219 12.31 -5.18 14.49
CA GLU A 219 12.08 -3.76 14.14
C GLU A 219 12.89 -3.32 12.91
N SER A 220 14.09 -3.88 12.73
CA SER A 220 14.94 -3.59 11.57
C SER A 220 14.33 -4.04 10.23
N VAL A 221 13.47 -5.07 10.25
CA VAL A 221 12.85 -5.63 9.05
C VAL A 221 11.38 -5.24 8.88
N VAL A 222 10.68 -4.96 9.98
CA VAL A 222 9.30 -4.47 9.98
C VAL A 222 9.23 -3.23 10.90
N PRO A 223 9.59 -2.04 10.40
CA PRO A 223 9.63 -0.81 11.19
C PRO A 223 8.26 -0.40 11.75
N THR A 224 7.17 -0.90 11.17
CA THR A 224 5.80 -0.65 11.62
C THR A 224 5.45 -1.36 12.93
N LEU A 225 6.38 -2.09 13.56
CA LEU A 225 6.17 -2.76 14.85
C LEU A 225 6.25 -1.87 16.08
N VAL A 226 6.89 -0.71 15.97
CA VAL A 226 6.92 0.31 17.04
C VAL A 226 5.71 1.23 16.93
#